data_AF-A0A6V7INM9-F1
#
_entry.id   AF-A0A6V7INM9-F1
#
_cell.length_a   1.000
_cell.length_b   1.000
_cell.length_c   1.000
_cell.angle_alpha   90.00
_cell.angle_beta   90.00
_cell.angle_gamma   90.00
#
_symmetry.space_group_name_H-M   'P 1'
#
loop_
_entity.id
_entity.type
_entity.pdbx_description
1 polymer ?
#
loop_
_entity_poly.entity_id
_entity_poly.type
_entity_poly.pdbx_seq_one_letter_code
_entity_poly.pdbx_strand_id
1 'polypeptide(L)' 'NEAACPEEFSGYLPYPDDCSRFLQCEDGATYVLNCGPGTGFNAEAQVCDWPQNIPNCK' A
#
# COMPACT_ATOMS: atom_id res chain seq x y z
N ASN A 1 4.25 -15.21 -3.72
CA ASN A 1 3.06 -14.35 -3.65
C ASN A 1 3.41 -12.99 -4.19
N GLU A 2 3.04 -12.73 -5.44
CA GLU A 2 3.27 -11.45 -6.11
C GLU A 2 2.00 -10.62 -5.94
N ALA A 3 2.12 -9.46 -5.29
CA ALA A 3 1.03 -8.52 -5.16
C ALA A 3 0.94 -7.70 -6.45
N ALA A 4 -0.22 -7.72 -7.10
CA ALA A 4 -0.46 -7.05 -8.38
C ALA A 4 -1.73 -6.20 -8.32
N CYS A 5 -1.71 -5.09 -9.05
CA CYS A 5 -2.88 -4.26 -9.28
C CYS A 5 -3.91 -4.99 -10.16
N PRO A 6 -5.22 -4.85 -9.88
CA PRO A 6 -6.27 -5.31 -10.78
C PRO A 6 -6.17 -4.61 -12.15
N GLU A 7 -6.61 -5.28 -13.22
CA GLU A 7 -6.71 -4.65 -14.55
C GLU A 7 -7.62 -3.40 -14.50
N GLU A 8 -7.24 -2.36 -15.25
CA GLU A 8 -7.93 -1.07 -15.34
C GLU A 8 -8.06 -0.31 -13.99
N PHE A 9 -7.40 -0.77 -12.93
CA PHE A 9 -7.41 -0.08 -11.64
C PHE A 9 -6.29 0.97 -11.56
N SER A 10 -6.65 2.16 -11.08
CA SER A 10 -5.71 3.23 -10.73
C SER A 10 -5.96 3.69 -9.30
N GLY A 11 -4.89 3.79 -8.50
CA GLY A 11 -4.99 4.13 -7.08
C GLY A 11 -3.91 3.47 -6.24
N TYR A 12 -4.11 3.42 -4.92
CA TYR A 12 -3.18 2.79 -3.99
C TYR A 12 -3.80 1.61 -3.26
N LEU A 13 -3.07 0.49 -3.20
CA LEU A 13 -3.50 -0.73 -2.52
C LEU A 13 -2.47 -1.16 -1.47
N PRO A 14 -2.91 -1.78 -0.35
CA PRO A 14 -1.99 -2.32 0.64
C PRO A 14 -1.18 -3.49 0.07
N TYR A 15 0.08 -3.61 0.51
CA TYR A 15 0.88 -4.78 0.22
C TYR A 15 0.53 -5.91 1.21
N PRO A 16 0.25 -7.14 0.76
CA PRO A 16 -0.42 -8.19 1.55
C PRO A 16 0.32 -8.67 2.80
N ASP A 17 1.65 -8.59 2.83
CA ASP A 17 2.47 -9.13 3.93
C ASP A 17 3.45 -8.09 4.53
N ASP A 18 3.32 -6.81 4.16
CA ASP A 18 4.27 -5.77 4.56
C ASP A 18 3.65 -4.38 4.50
N CYS A 19 3.20 -3.86 5.64
CA CYS A 19 2.59 -2.54 5.68
C CYS A 19 3.55 -1.41 5.36
N SER A 20 4.87 -1.63 5.44
CA SER A 20 5.84 -0.60 5.04
C SER A 20 5.86 -0.42 3.53
N ARG A 21 5.13 -1.26 2.79
CA ARG A 21 4.97 -1.20 1.33
C ARG A 21 3.50 -1.03 0.93
N PHE A 22 3.33 -0.46 -0.25
CA PHE A 22 2.05 -0.35 -0.92
C PHE A 22 2.22 -0.43 -2.43
N LEU A 23 1.13 -0.70 -3.12
CA LEU A 23 1.08 -0.68 -4.57
C LEU A 23 0.56 0.68 -5.01
N GLN A 24 1.28 1.34 -5.91
CA GLN A 24 0.73 2.37 -6.77
C GLN A 24 0.31 1.70 -8.09
N CYS A 25 -0.95 1.90 -8.44
CA CYS A 25 -1.56 1.34 -9.63
C CYS A 25 -1.85 2.44 -10.64
N GLU A 26 -1.49 2.20 -11.90
CA GLU A 26 -1.81 3.07 -13.03
C GLU A 26 -2.31 2.19 -14.18
N ASP A 27 -3.62 2.18 -14.40
CA ASP A 27 -4.28 1.35 -15.42
C ASP A 27 -3.86 -0.15 -15.37
N GLY A 28 -3.82 -0.72 -14.16
CA GLY A 28 -3.36 -2.09 -13.90
C GLY A 28 -1.83 -2.29 -13.88
N ALA A 29 -1.04 -1.28 -14.28
CA ALA A 29 0.41 -1.30 -14.06
C ALA A 29 0.70 -1.25 -12.55
N THR A 30 1.55 -2.16 -12.08
CA THR A 30 1.88 -2.30 -10.65
C THR A 30 3.24 -1.69 -10.35
N TYR A 31 3.27 -0.75 -9.41
CA TYR A 31 4.50 -0.19 -8.86
C TYR A 31 4.52 -0.42 -7.35
N VAL A 32 5.53 -1.13 -6.84
CA VAL A 32 5.70 -1.36 -5.40
C VAL A 32 6.53 -0.22 -4.81
N LEU A 33 5.94 0.52 -3.89
CA LEU A 33 6.59 1.65 -3.21
C LEU A 33 6.74 1.35 -1.72
N ASN A 34 7.74 1.98 -1.09
CA ASN A 34 7.95 1.92 0.36
C ASN A 34 7.48 3.22 1.00
N CYS A 35 6.86 3.11 2.16
CA CYS A 35 6.64 4.22 3.07
C CYS A 35 7.96 4.67 3.71
N GLY A 36 7.95 5.87 4.30
CA GLY A 36 9.09 6.38 5.06
C GLY A 36 9.42 5.51 6.28
N PRO A 37 10.66 5.57 6.80
CA PRO A 37 11.06 4.78 7.97
C PRO A 37 10.10 4.94 9.15
N GLY A 38 9.64 3.81 9.70
CA GLY A 38 8.73 3.78 10.85
C GLY A 38 7.26 4.07 10.53
N THR A 39 6.91 4.23 9.26
CA THR A 39 5.52 4.42 8.80
C THR A 39 5.05 3.24 7.96
N GLY A 40 3.74 3.07 7.86
CA GLY A 40 3.12 2.09 6.97
C GLY A 40 1.96 2.70 6.20
N PHE A 41 1.52 2.02 5.16
CA PHE A 41 0.43 2.50 4.33
C PHE A 41 -0.92 2.33 5.02
N ASN A 42 -1.60 3.46 5.26
CA ASN A 42 -2.98 3.52 5.73
C ASN A 42 -3.92 3.51 4.52
N ALA A 43 -4.56 2.38 4.24
CA ALA A 43 -5.48 2.24 3.11
C ALA A 43 -6.76 3.08 3.26
N GLU A 44 -7.19 3.43 4.48
CA GLU A 44 -8.36 4.28 4.71
C GLU A 44 -8.04 5.75 4.41
N ALA A 45 -6.86 6.22 4.85
CA ALA A 45 -6.41 7.59 4.64
C ALA A 45 -5.67 7.79 3.30
N GLN A 46 -5.34 6.70 2.59
CA GLN A 46 -4.57 6.68 1.35
C GLN A 46 -3.19 7.38 1.46
N VAL A 47 -2.53 7.25 2.62
CA VAL A 47 -1.23 7.86 2.92
C VAL A 47 -0.35 6.93 3.75
N CYS A 48 0.96 7.19 3.77
CA CYS A 48 1.85 6.61 4.78
C CYS A 48 1.63 7.30 6.12
N ASP A 49 1.29 6.54 7.14
CA ASP A 49 0.97 7.03 8.48
C ASP A 49 1.71 6.20 9.54
N TRP A 50 1.67 6.66 10.78
CA TRP A 50 2.24 5.95 11.90
C TRP A 50 1.42 4.68 12.23
N PRO A 51 2.08 3.58 12.64
CA PRO A 51 1.42 2.29 12.87
C PRO A 51 0.19 2.33 13.78
N GLN A 52 0.16 3.21 14.78
CA GLN A 52 -1.00 3.36 15.68
C GLN A 52 -2.28 3.84 14.99
N ASN A 53 -2.16 4.46 13.81
CA ASN A 53 -3.28 4.96 13.02
C ASN A 53 -3.71 3.98 11.91
N ILE A 54 -3.00 2.85 11.74
CA ILE A 54 -3.25 1.90 10.66
C ILE A 54 -4.06 0.72 11.20
N PRO A 55 -5.33 0.55 10.79
CA PRO A 55 -6.11 -0.61 11.17
C PRO A 55 -5.47 -1.88 10.59
N ASN A 56 -5.28 -2.89 11.44
CA ASN A 56 -4.79 -4.24 11.09
C ASN A 56 -3.38 -4.33 10.51
N CYS A 57 -2.57 -3.27 10.61
CA CYS A 57 -1.14 -3.40 10.40
C CYS A 57 -0.48 -3.91 11.68
N LYS A 58 0.02 -5.15 11.67
CA LYS A 58 0.74 -5.76 12.79
C LYS A 58 2.16 -6.13 12.40
#